data_AF-A0A7L4RIW8-F1
#
_entry.id   AF-A0A7L4RIW8-F1
#
_cell.length_a   1.000
_cell.length_b   1.000
_cell.length_c   1.000
_cell.angle_alpha   90.00
_cell.angle_beta   90.00
_cell.angle_gamma   90.00
#
_symmetry.space_group_name_H-M   'P 1'
#
loop_
_entity.id
_entity.type
_entity.pdbx_description
1 polymer ?
#
loop_
_entity_poly.entity_id
_entity_poly.type
_entity_poly.pdbx_seq_one_letter_code
_entity_poly.pdbx_strand_id
1 'polypeptide(L)'
;MKGILAIMLLSAMLTGSVFQTYGQTARNDGSSTITKGFDIGIFSGMLGEDANAKIAQACASNPSLACNVSGGVIMITGQFSASEGYYEFHANYGIPYIDYELAIKKVPTDRFARMLDNAMLSAGLINATSDDYGDPLDLQDESTNREAAEVLGQGGMDI
;
A
#
# COMPACT_ATOMS: atom_id res chain seq x y z
N MET A 1 27.98 -1.98 -0.71
CA MET A 1 27.22 -2.07 0.57
C MET A 1 25.84 -1.41 0.52
N LYS A 2 25.65 -0.23 -0.09
CA LYS A 2 24.32 0.45 -0.14
C LYS A 2 23.19 -0.35 -0.82
N GLY A 3 23.48 -1.09 -1.90
CA GLY A 3 22.48 -1.92 -2.60
C GLY A 3 22.00 -3.14 -1.81
N ILE A 4 22.85 -3.71 -0.95
CA ILE A 4 22.48 -4.85 -0.10
C ILE A 4 21.49 -4.41 0.99
N LEU A 5 21.64 -3.19 1.51
CA LEU A 5 20.72 -2.64 2.51
C LEU A 5 19.32 -2.41 1.94
N ALA A 6 19.23 -1.87 0.71
CA ALA A 6 17.94 -1.68 0.02
C ALA A 6 17.23 -3.03 -0.24
N ILE A 7 17.98 -4.06 -0.63
CA ILE A 7 17.45 -5.42 -0.83
C ILE A 7 17.03 -6.03 0.51
N MET A 8 17.78 -5.83 1.60
CA MET A 8 17.38 -6.31 2.93
C MET A 8 16.14 -5.59 3.47
N LEU A 9 16.02 -4.28 3.24
CA LEU A 9 14.81 -3.49 3.55
C LEU A 9 13.60 -4.00 2.78
N LEU A 10 13.75 -4.22 1.47
CA LEU A 10 12.70 -4.77 0.62
C LEU A 10 12.30 -6.19 1.05
N SER A 11 13.27 -7.02 1.43
CA SER A 11 13.06 -8.39 1.90
C SER A 11 12.40 -8.46 3.29
N ALA A 12 12.76 -7.53 4.18
CA ALA A 12 12.15 -7.42 5.51
C ALA A 12 10.72 -6.85 5.44
N MET A 13 10.40 -6.02 4.45
CA MET A 13 9.03 -5.54 4.19
C MET A 13 8.11 -6.65 3.66
N LEU A 14 8.67 -7.69 3.04
CA LEU A 14 7.92 -8.86 2.53
C LEU A 14 7.66 -9.94 3.60
N THR A 15 8.38 -9.92 4.73
CA THR A 15 8.35 -11.02 5.73
C THR A 15 8.14 -10.57 7.18
N GLY A 16 8.34 -9.29 7.50
CA GLY A 16 8.11 -8.72 8.82
C GLY A 16 6.74 -8.08 8.91
N SER A 17 6.05 -8.29 10.03
CA SER A 17 4.78 -7.69 10.42
C SER A 17 4.87 -6.15 10.54
N VAL A 18 5.01 -5.48 9.39
CA VAL A 18 4.76 -4.04 9.25
C VAL A 18 3.25 -3.88 9.33
N PHE A 19 2.76 -3.15 10.33
CA PHE A 19 1.34 -2.81 10.38
C PHE A 19 0.98 -1.98 9.15
N GLN A 20 0.36 -2.65 8.16
CA GLN A 20 -0.11 -2.03 6.93
C GLN A 20 -1.60 -1.79 7.07
N THR A 21 -2.01 -0.52 7.03
CA THR A 21 -3.44 -0.17 7.07
C THR A 21 -3.88 0.27 5.69
N TYR A 22 -5.02 -0.28 5.25
CA TYR A 22 -5.67 0.09 3.99
C TYR A 22 -6.98 0.79 4.30
N GLY A 23 -7.12 2.04 3.89
CA GLY A 23 -8.38 2.78 3.91
C GLY A 23 -8.88 2.98 2.49
N GLN A 24 -10.11 2.54 2.18
CA GLN A 24 -10.71 2.74 0.86
C GLN A 24 -11.96 3.62 0.97
N THR A 25 -12.07 4.60 0.09
CA THR A 25 -13.29 5.41 -0.11
C THR A 25 -13.74 5.24 -1.54
N ALA A 26 -14.93 4.67 -1.77
CA ALA A 26 -15.57 4.60 -3.08
C ALA A 26 -16.57 5.77 -3.24
N ARG A 27 -16.61 6.34 -4.45
CA ARG A 27 -17.56 7.37 -4.87
C ARG A 27 -18.66 6.75 -5.71
N ASN A 28 -19.77 7.48 -5.84
CA ASN A 28 -20.96 7.04 -6.58
C ASN A 28 -20.71 6.82 -8.08
N ASP A 29 -19.63 7.38 -8.63
CA ASP A 29 -19.19 7.16 -10.02
C ASP A 29 -18.35 5.88 -10.19
N GLY A 30 -18.17 5.09 -9.12
CA GLY A 30 -17.36 3.87 -9.10
C GLY A 30 -15.86 4.13 -8.98
N SER A 31 -15.42 5.40 -8.96
CA SER A 31 -14.02 5.71 -8.62
C SER A 31 -13.77 5.45 -7.15
N SER A 32 -12.58 4.99 -6.79
CA SER A 32 -12.18 4.83 -5.40
C SER A 32 -10.81 5.39 -5.13
N THR A 33 -10.60 5.81 -3.90
CA THR A 33 -9.30 6.23 -3.38
C THR A 33 -8.89 5.23 -2.32
N ILE A 34 -7.72 4.62 -2.48
CA ILE A 34 -7.15 3.71 -1.49
C ILE A 34 -5.90 4.36 -0.92
N THR A 35 -5.87 4.49 0.41
CA THR A 35 -4.71 4.97 1.16
C THR A 35 -4.08 3.80 1.89
N LYS A 36 -2.78 3.59 1.67
CA LYS A 36 -1.96 2.60 2.36
C LYS A 36 -0.99 3.30 3.31
N GLY A 37 -1.00 2.91 4.58
CA GLY A 37 -0.04 3.33 5.58
C GLY A 37 1.11 2.34 5.73
N PHE A 38 2.35 2.85 5.78
CA PHE A 38 3.57 2.09 6.05
C PHE A 38 4.26 2.69 7.26
N ASP A 39 4.36 1.93 8.35
CA ASP A 39 5.18 2.31 9.50
C ASP A 39 6.67 2.17 9.15
N ILE A 40 7.37 3.31 9.11
CA ILE A 40 8.82 3.36 8.88
C ILE A 40 9.61 3.63 10.16
N GLY A 41 8.95 3.69 11.32
CA GLY A 41 9.58 3.88 12.62
C GLY A 41 10.59 2.77 12.97
N ILE A 42 10.36 1.54 12.50
CA ILE A 42 11.33 0.44 12.65
C ILE A 42 12.61 0.72 11.84
N PHE A 43 12.49 1.44 10.71
CA PHE A 43 13.59 1.72 9.80
C PHE A 43 14.22 3.09 10.03
N SER A 44 13.63 3.97 10.84
CA SER A 44 14.21 5.29 11.13
C SER A 44 15.59 5.18 11.79
N GLY A 45 15.83 4.11 12.58
CA GLY A 45 17.15 3.80 13.14
C GLY A 45 18.18 3.31 12.10
N MET A 46 17.73 2.73 10.98
CA MET A 46 18.61 2.19 9.93
C MET A 46 18.84 3.18 8.77
N LEU A 47 17.82 3.98 8.44
CA LEU A 47 17.86 4.97 7.38
C LEU A 47 18.48 6.31 7.86
N GLY A 48 18.68 6.45 9.17
CA GLY A 48 19.17 7.65 9.83
C GLY A 48 18.04 8.62 10.16
N GLU A 49 18.25 9.48 11.16
CA GLU A 49 17.27 10.48 11.64
C GLU A 49 16.74 11.41 10.53
N ASP A 50 17.48 11.54 9.43
CA ASP A 50 17.20 12.43 8.30
C ASP A 50 16.31 11.79 7.20
N ALA A 51 16.06 10.48 7.23
CA ALA A 51 15.31 9.81 6.17
C ALA A 51 13.82 10.18 6.16
N ASN A 52 13.20 10.24 7.34
CA ASN A 52 11.79 10.63 7.46
C ASN A 52 11.60 12.08 6.97
N ALA A 53 12.54 12.97 7.28
CA ALA A 53 12.51 14.35 6.84
C ALA A 53 12.65 14.46 5.31
N LYS A 54 13.56 13.70 4.70
CA LYS A 54 13.74 13.64 3.25
C LYS A 54 12.51 13.11 2.51
N ILE A 55 11.89 12.06 3.02
CA ILE A 55 10.66 11.51 2.43
C ILE A 55 9.51 12.51 2.58
N ALA A 56 9.36 13.11 3.77
CA ALA A 56 8.35 14.14 4.01
C ALA A 56 8.52 15.33 3.07
N GLN A 57 9.76 15.79 2.87
CA GLN A 57 10.09 16.87 1.94
C GLN A 57 9.78 16.48 0.49
N ALA A 58 10.16 15.27 0.06
CA ALA A 58 9.87 14.76 -1.28
C ALA A 58 8.36 14.71 -1.53
N CYS A 59 7.58 14.11 -0.62
CA CYS A 59 6.13 14.04 -0.68
C CYS A 59 5.47 15.42 -0.73
N ALA A 60 5.93 16.36 0.10
CA ALA A 60 5.41 17.73 0.12
C ALA A 60 5.75 18.53 -1.15
N SER A 61 6.93 18.30 -1.72
CA SER A 61 7.42 19.01 -2.90
C SER A 61 6.83 18.49 -4.21
N ASN A 62 6.37 17.23 -4.24
CA ASN A 62 5.87 16.58 -5.44
C ASN A 62 4.50 15.91 -5.20
N PRO A 63 3.40 16.64 -5.46
CA PRO A 63 2.04 16.12 -5.33
C PRO A 63 1.75 14.87 -6.18
N SER A 64 2.50 14.65 -7.27
CA SER A 64 2.31 13.48 -8.13
C SER A 64 2.73 12.15 -7.48
N LEU A 65 3.53 12.20 -6.41
CA LEU A 65 3.88 11.02 -5.62
C LEU A 65 2.70 10.50 -4.79
N ALA A 66 1.67 11.35 -4.61
CA ALA A 66 0.47 11.06 -3.83
C ALA A 66 0.77 10.45 -2.45
N CYS A 67 1.84 10.93 -1.80
CA CYS A 67 2.27 10.47 -0.48
C CYS A 67 2.23 11.60 0.55
N ASN A 68 2.17 11.23 1.83
CA ASN A 68 2.31 12.12 2.97
C ASN A 68 3.02 11.36 4.10
N VAL A 69 3.72 12.06 4.99
CA VAL A 69 4.41 11.45 6.14
C VAL A 69 3.90 12.10 7.41
N SER A 70 3.40 11.29 8.34
CA SER A 70 2.92 11.75 9.65
C SER A 70 3.26 10.73 10.73
N GLY A 71 3.83 11.19 11.85
CA GLY A 71 4.09 10.32 13.00
C GLY A 71 4.96 9.09 12.74
N GLY A 72 5.88 9.16 11.76
CA GLY A 72 6.70 8.00 11.37
C GLY A 72 6.00 7.01 10.43
N VAL A 73 4.83 7.36 9.91
CA VAL A 73 4.07 6.57 8.93
C VAL A 73 4.07 7.28 7.58
N ILE A 74 4.46 6.58 6.52
CA ILE A 74 4.26 7.03 5.14
C ILE A 74 2.86 6.59 4.72
N MET A 75 2.02 7.54 4.34
CA MET A 75 0.72 7.30 3.74
C MET A 75 0.82 7.51 2.23
N ILE A 76 0.49 6.50 1.44
CA ILE A 76 0.43 6.57 -0.03
C ILE A 76 -1.01 6.44 -0.46
N THR A 77 -1.48 7.34 -1.31
CA THR A 77 -2.87 7.42 -1.74
C THR A 77 -2.97 7.22 -3.26
N GLY A 78 -3.56 6.11 -3.68
CA GLY A 78 -3.82 5.82 -5.08
C GLY A 78 -5.29 6.04 -5.44
N GLN A 79 -5.53 6.53 -6.66
CA GLN A 79 -6.87 6.52 -7.27
C GLN A 79 -7.03 5.28 -8.13
N PHE A 80 -8.14 4.59 -7.94
CA PHE A 80 -8.49 3.35 -8.62
C PHE A 80 -9.85 3.47 -9.27
N SER A 81 -10.02 2.77 -10.39
CA SER A 81 -11.27 2.61 -11.12
C SER A 81 -11.77 1.17 -10.99
N ALA A 82 -13.08 0.97 -10.98
CA ALA A 82 -13.68 -0.36 -11.06
C ALA A 82 -13.24 -1.14 -12.31
N SER A 83 -12.89 -0.43 -13.40
CA SER A 83 -12.38 -1.04 -14.64
C SER A 83 -11.00 -1.69 -14.48
N GLU A 84 -10.27 -1.40 -13.41
CA GLU A 84 -8.95 -1.99 -13.14
C GLU A 84 -9.03 -3.37 -12.47
N GLY A 85 -10.23 -3.82 -12.05
CA GLY A 85 -10.43 -5.17 -11.53
C GLY A 85 -9.97 -5.41 -10.08
N TYR A 86 -9.54 -4.36 -9.36
CA TYR A 86 -9.19 -4.46 -7.93
C TYR A 86 -10.41 -4.61 -7.03
N TYR A 87 -11.56 -4.07 -7.45
CA TYR A 87 -12.81 -4.15 -6.72
C TYR A 87 -13.98 -4.10 -7.71
N GLU A 88 -15.12 -4.62 -7.27
CA GLU A 88 -16.41 -4.49 -7.94
C GLU A 88 -17.29 -3.52 -7.15
N PHE A 89 -18.01 -2.65 -7.85
CA PHE A 89 -18.94 -1.70 -7.26
C PHE A 89 -20.31 -1.88 -7.90
N HIS A 90 -21.30 -2.21 -7.07
CA HIS A 90 -22.68 -2.38 -7.49
C HIS A 90 -23.58 -1.39 -6.77
N ALA A 91 -24.49 -0.77 -7.52
CA ALA A 91 -25.55 0.07 -6.98
C ALA A 91 -26.90 -0.60 -7.27
N ASN A 92 -27.56 -1.08 -6.22
CA ASN A 92 -28.88 -1.70 -6.29
C ASN A 92 -29.93 -0.62 -6.01
N TYR A 93 -30.62 -0.21 -7.08
CA TYR A 93 -31.62 0.84 -7.02
C TYR A 93 -32.98 0.26 -6.60
N GLY A 94 -33.34 0.46 -5.33
CA GLY A 94 -34.65 0.12 -4.76
C GLY A 94 -35.47 1.34 -4.35
N ILE A 95 -36.74 1.12 -3.97
CA ILE A 95 -37.56 2.12 -3.29
C ILE A 95 -37.76 1.63 -1.85
N PRO A 96 -37.49 2.42 -0.79
CA PRO A 96 -37.07 3.84 -0.79
C PRO A 96 -35.55 4.06 -0.70
N TYR A 97 -34.72 3.00 -0.72
CA TYR A 97 -33.28 3.07 -0.50
C TYR A 97 -32.49 2.59 -1.70
N ILE A 98 -31.27 3.13 -1.84
CA ILE A 98 -30.25 2.64 -2.78
C ILE A 98 -29.20 1.93 -1.94
N ASP A 99 -28.97 0.66 -2.24
CA ASP A 99 -27.93 -0.14 -1.58
C ASP A 99 -26.67 -0.11 -2.45
N TYR A 100 -25.54 0.26 -1.84
CA TYR A 100 -24.23 0.25 -2.48
C TYR A 100 -23.41 -0.92 -1.94
N GLU A 101 -22.90 -1.75 -2.84
CA GLU A 101 -22.04 -2.89 -2.52
C GLU A 101 -20.66 -2.66 -3.13
N LEU A 102 -19.63 -2.76 -2.29
CA LEU A 102 -18.22 -2.70 -2.69
C LEU A 102 -17.56 -4.03 -2.34
N ALA A 103 -17.24 -4.83 -3.34
CA ALA A 103 -16.53 -6.10 -3.17
C ALA A 103 -15.06 -5.92 -3.54
N ILE A 104 -14.17 -5.90 -2.54
CA ILE A 104 -12.72 -5.84 -2.76
C ILE A 104 -12.26 -7.20 -3.25
N LYS A 105 -11.67 -7.25 -4.45
CA LYS A 105 -11.22 -8.49 -5.09
C LYS A 105 -9.72 -8.69 -4.95
N LYS A 106 -8.95 -7.61 -5.04
CA LYS A 106 -7.49 -7.62 -4.98
C LYS A 106 -6.99 -6.41 -4.24
N VAL A 107 -5.90 -6.57 -3.50
CA VAL A 107 -5.16 -5.46 -2.90
C VAL A 107 -4.05 -5.05 -3.88
N PRO A 108 -3.97 -3.78 -4.31
CA PRO A 108 -3.02 -3.30 -5.32
C PRO A 108 -1.60 -3.12 -4.75
N THR A 109 -1.01 -4.22 -4.25
CA THR A 109 0.31 -4.27 -3.61
C THR A 109 1.43 -3.83 -4.55
N ASP A 110 1.37 -4.26 -5.79
CA ASP A 110 2.27 -3.89 -6.90
C ASP A 110 2.33 -2.37 -7.11
N ARG A 111 1.16 -1.73 -7.19
CA ARG A 111 1.05 -0.29 -7.44
C ARG A 111 1.54 0.52 -6.26
N PHE A 112 1.22 0.10 -5.05
CA PHE A 112 1.71 0.77 -3.84
C PHE A 112 3.21 0.60 -3.65
N ALA A 113 3.78 -0.57 -3.99
CA ALA A 113 5.22 -0.78 -3.96
C ALA A 113 5.94 0.18 -4.93
N ARG A 114 5.43 0.30 -6.16
CA ARG A 114 5.95 1.27 -7.14
C ARG A 114 5.87 2.72 -6.67
N MET A 115 4.76 3.11 -6.04
CA MET A 115 4.61 4.47 -5.50
C MET A 115 5.57 4.74 -4.34
N LEU A 116 5.81 3.74 -3.49
CA LEU A 116 6.77 3.84 -2.40
C LEU A 116 8.21 3.99 -2.93
N ASP A 117 8.61 3.17 -3.90
CA ASP A 117 9.92 3.26 -4.55
C ASP A 117 10.12 4.65 -5.18
N ASN A 118 9.10 5.18 -5.86
CA ASN A 118 9.16 6.53 -6.43
C ASN A 118 9.35 7.61 -5.35
N ALA A 119 8.69 7.47 -4.19
CA ALA A 119 8.86 8.39 -3.06
C ALA A 119 10.28 8.27 -2.46
N MET A 120 10.80 7.05 -2.31
CA MET A 120 12.15 6.79 -1.78
C MET A 120 13.25 7.26 -2.75
N LEU A 121 13.06 7.09 -4.05
CA LEU A 121 13.96 7.59 -5.09
C LEU A 121 13.98 9.13 -5.08
N SER A 122 12.81 9.76 -5.01
CA SER A 122 12.70 11.23 -4.94
C SER A 122 13.34 11.80 -3.68
N ALA A 123 13.32 11.05 -2.58
CA ALA A 123 14.00 11.37 -1.34
C ALA A 123 15.53 11.11 -1.38
N GLY A 124 16.06 10.55 -2.47
CA GLY A 124 17.47 10.21 -2.63
C GLY A 124 17.93 9.06 -1.74
N LEU A 125 17.01 8.21 -1.28
CA LEU A 125 17.29 7.08 -0.39
C LEU A 125 17.64 5.80 -1.15
N ILE A 126 17.14 5.67 -2.39
CA ILE A 126 17.49 4.61 -3.33
C ILE A 126 17.95 5.24 -4.65
N ASN A 127 18.70 4.48 -5.44
CA ASN A 127 19.29 4.94 -6.71
C ASN A 127 18.72 4.21 -7.95
N ALA A 128 17.81 3.25 -7.74
CA ALA A 128 17.21 2.45 -8.80
C ALA A 128 15.78 2.09 -8.41
N THR A 129 14.89 2.05 -9.40
CA THR A 129 13.56 1.46 -9.28
C THR A 129 13.67 -0.02 -9.65
N SER A 130 12.94 -0.88 -8.94
CA SER A 130 12.61 -2.19 -9.52
C SER A 130 11.59 -1.97 -10.64
N ASP A 131 11.63 -2.75 -11.72
CA ASP A 131 10.48 -2.85 -12.64
C ASP A 131 9.59 -4.05 -12.28
N ASP A 132 10.07 -4.89 -11.37
CA ASP A 132 9.37 -6.06 -10.85
C ASP A 132 8.81 -5.73 -9.45
N TYR A 133 7.50 -5.45 -9.41
CA TYR A 133 6.76 -5.15 -8.18
C TYR A 133 5.85 -6.31 -7.75
N GLY A 134 5.98 -7.47 -8.42
CA GLY A 134 5.08 -8.61 -8.25
C GLY A 134 3.65 -8.32 -8.73
N ASP A 135 2.77 -9.27 -8.43
CA ASP A 135 1.34 -9.17 -8.74
C ASP A 135 0.56 -8.54 -7.58
N PRO A 136 -0.62 -7.96 -7.85
CA PRO A 136 -1.54 -7.58 -6.79
C PRO A 136 -1.96 -8.80 -5.97
N LEU A 137 -2.08 -8.64 -4.65
CA LEU A 137 -2.57 -9.69 -3.76
C LEU A 137 -4.04 -9.99 -4.10
N ASP A 138 -4.27 -11.16 -4.67
CA ASP A 138 -5.60 -11.61 -5.07
C ASP A 138 -6.34 -12.21 -3.87
N LEU A 139 -7.43 -11.57 -3.44
CA LEU A 139 -8.25 -12.02 -2.31
C LEU A 139 -9.24 -13.15 -2.72
N GLN A 140 -9.30 -13.48 -4.01
CA GLN A 140 -10.09 -14.61 -4.51
C GLN A 140 -9.28 -15.88 -4.71
N ASP A 141 -7.94 -15.80 -4.70
CA ASP A 141 -7.08 -16.98 -4.80
C ASP A 141 -7.11 -17.75 -3.48
N GLU A 142 -7.95 -18.77 -3.40
CA GLU A 142 -8.11 -19.61 -2.20
C GLU A 142 -6.78 -20.21 -1.71
N SER A 143 -5.83 -20.49 -2.61
CA SER A 143 -4.56 -21.12 -2.23
C SER A 143 -3.63 -20.15 -1.51
N THR A 144 -3.45 -18.95 -2.06
CA THR A 144 -2.65 -17.86 -1.49
C THR A 144 -3.31 -17.25 -0.26
N ASN A 145 -4.65 -17.11 -0.27
CA ASN A 145 -5.38 -16.58 0.89
C ASN A 145 -5.45 -17.56 2.04
N ARG A 146 -5.47 -18.87 1.81
CA ARG A 146 -5.36 -19.85 2.90
C ARG A 146 -4.01 -19.77 3.57
N GLU A 147 -2.92 -19.67 2.80
CA GLU A 147 -1.57 -19.53 3.35
C GLU A 147 -1.41 -18.20 4.10
N ALA A 148 -1.91 -17.09 3.54
CA ALA A 148 -1.93 -15.80 4.22
C ALA A 148 -2.81 -15.81 5.49
N ALA A 149 -4.00 -16.39 5.45
CA ALA A 149 -4.89 -16.52 6.61
C ALA A 149 -4.32 -17.44 7.69
N GLU A 150 -3.63 -18.52 7.32
CA GLU A 150 -2.92 -19.39 8.27
C GLU A 150 -1.79 -18.63 8.97
N VAL A 151 -1.01 -17.82 8.23
CA VAL A 151 0.05 -16.98 8.79
C VAL A 151 -0.52 -15.88 9.71
N LEU A 152 -1.62 -15.24 9.31
CA LEU A 152 -2.28 -14.19 10.09
C LEU A 152 -2.99 -14.75 11.34
N GLY A 153 -3.61 -15.93 11.23
CA GLY A 153 -4.21 -16.66 12.36
C GLY A 153 -3.16 -17.18 13.35
N GLN A 154 -1.99 -17.64 12.87
CA GLN A 154 -0.83 -17.96 13.72
C GLN A 154 -0.23 -16.73 14.40
N GLY A 155 -0.42 -15.54 13.81
CA GLY A 155 -0.04 -14.23 14.39
C GLY A 155 -1.01 -13.71 15.46
N GLY A 156 -2.09 -14.43 15.77
CA GLY A 156 -3.04 -14.07 16.83
C GLY A 156 -4.06 -13.00 16.45
N MET A 157 -4.26 -12.74 15.16
CA MET A 157 -5.43 -11.98 14.71
C MET A 157 -6.61 -12.92 14.51
N ASP A 158 -7.73 -12.65 15.18
CA ASP A 158 -9.00 -13.29 14.86
C ASP A 158 -9.43 -12.84 13.46
N ILE A 159 -9.48 -13.79 12.51
CA ILE A 159 -10.00 -13.60 11.15
C ILE A 159 -11.38 -14.24 11.08
#